data_AF-A0A833WKM4-F1
#
_entry.id   AF-A0A833WKM4-F1
#
_cell.length_a   1.000
_cell.length_b   1.000
_cell.length_c   1.000
_cell.angle_alpha   90.00
_cell.angle_beta   90.00
_cell.angle_gamma   90.00
#
_symmetry.space_group_name_H-M   'P 1'
#
loop_
_entity.id
_entity.type
_entity.pdbx_description
1 polymer ?
#
loop_
_entity_poly.entity_id
_entity_poly.type
_entity_poly.pdbx_seq_one_letter_code
_entity_poly.pdbx_strand_id
1 'polypeptide(L)'
;MKPILKLFFGLLFTLCPYTIFADNKDLNLINTACDRTLYKDLCRAVLLNHPKARTATELRVLARVALKYAAISAKQVETQIRKLKDAPAALKDCAENFQSATQQISYSFKALKSKSYGDINIWVSAAMTGVDSCEEGFNELKSNYPIAKSSKMFNQLCSIVLTFTNQLNGH
;
A
#
# COMPACT_ATOMS: atom_id res chain seq x y z
N MET A 1 -20.41 58.56 -53.00
CA MET A 1 -19.64 58.47 -51.73
C MET A 1 -20.04 57.19 -50.99
N LYS A 2 -19.05 56.35 -50.65
CA LYS A 2 -19.10 55.22 -49.70
C LYS A 2 -19.02 55.75 -48.25
N PRO A 3 -19.19 54.96 -47.14
CA PRO A 3 -19.18 53.48 -47.04
C PRO A 3 -20.36 52.87 -46.24
N ILE A 4 -20.88 51.70 -46.59
CA ILE A 4 -20.47 50.37 -46.10
C ILE A 4 -20.23 50.33 -44.58
N LEU A 5 -21.25 49.94 -43.81
CA LEU A 5 -21.05 49.33 -42.50
C LEU A 5 -21.55 47.89 -42.57
N LYS A 6 -20.60 46.96 -42.68
CA LYS A 6 -20.81 45.52 -42.61
C LYS A 6 -21.11 45.17 -41.16
N LEU A 7 -22.31 44.66 -40.88
CA LEU A 7 -22.56 43.86 -39.69
C LEU A 7 -22.65 42.41 -40.14
N PHE A 8 -21.49 41.76 -40.17
CA PHE A 8 -21.41 40.30 -40.23
C PHE A 8 -22.13 39.75 -39.00
N PHE A 9 -23.17 38.96 -39.22
CA PHE A 9 -23.79 38.11 -38.21
C PHE A 9 -22.78 37.01 -37.85
N GLY A 10 -21.82 37.36 -36.99
CA GLY A 10 -20.81 36.46 -36.46
C GLY A 10 -21.44 35.55 -35.43
N LEU A 11 -21.94 34.40 -35.87
CA LEU A 11 -22.26 33.26 -35.02
C LEU A 11 -20.94 32.65 -34.50
N LEU A 12 -20.26 33.36 -33.60
CA LEU A 12 -19.01 32.92 -32.98
C LEU A 12 -19.34 32.27 -31.63
N PHE A 13 -19.54 30.96 -31.69
CA PHE A 13 -18.96 29.99 -30.77
C PHE A 13 -18.66 30.53 -29.36
N THR A 14 -19.67 30.59 -28.51
CA THR A 14 -19.45 30.35 -27.07
C THR A 14 -19.80 28.90 -26.78
N LEU A 15 -19.08 27.97 -27.42
CA LEU A 15 -18.73 26.74 -26.72
C LEU A 15 -17.79 27.20 -25.63
N CYS A 16 -18.34 27.54 -24.47
CA CYS A 16 -17.55 27.53 -23.25
C CYS A 16 -17.00 26.09 -23.19
N PRO A 17 -15.69 25.83 -23.36
CA PRO A 17 -15.18 24.59 -22.85
C PRO A 17 -15.45 24.70 -21.35
N TYR A 18 -16.49 24.04 -20.87
CA TYR A 18 -16.47 23.49 -19.54
C TYR A 18 -15.23 22.61 -19.56
N THR A 19 -14.07 23.20 -19.27
CA THR A 19 -12.93 22.46 -18.78
C THR A 19 -13.46 21.84 -17.51
N ILE A 20 -13.97 20.63 -17.64
CA ILE A 20 -14.03 19.67 -16.55
C ILE A 20 -12.55 19.50 -16.19
N PHE A 21 -12.03 20.38 -15.35
CA PHE A 21 -10.91 20.03 -14.51
C PHE A 21 -11.48 18.94 -13.60
N ALA A 22 -11.45 17.70 -14.09
CA ALA A 22 -11.43 16.57 -13.18
C ALA A 22 -10.21 16.84 -12.30
N ASP A 23 -10.46 17.11 -11.02
CA ASP A 23 -9.42 17.45 -10.07
C ASP A 23 -8.42 16.29 -10.03
N ASN A 24 -7.29 16.43 -10.75
CA ASN A 24 -6.22 15.43 -10.81
C ASN A 24 -5.51 15.26 -9.44
N LYS A 25 -6.04 15.85 -8.38
CA LYS A 25 -5.54 15.79 -7.01
C LYS A 25 -5.64 14.38 -6.42
N ASP A 26 -6.61 13.58 -6.85
CA ASP A 26 -6.84 12.21 -6.41
C ASP A 26 -5.72 11.23 -6.84
N LEU A 27 -5.22 11.35 -8.07
CA LEU A 27 -4.01 10.65 -8.52
C LEU A 27 -2.74 11.26 -7.93
N ASN A 28 -2.74 12.56 -7.67
CA ASN A 28 -1.57 13.26 -7.17
C ASN A 28 -1.11 12.74 -5.81
N LEU A 29 -2.03 12.48 -4.86
CA LEU A 29 -1.63 11.99 -3.53
C LEU A 29 -1.00 10.59 -3.60
N ILE A 30 -1.63 9.64 -4.32
CA ILE A 30 -1.08 8.28 -4.49
C ILE A 30 0.31 8.37 -5.14
N ASN A 31 0.43 9.14 -6.21
CA ASN A 31 1.68 9.26 -6.95
C ASN A 31 2.80 9.85 -6.07
N THR A 32 2.52 10.98 -5.43
CA THR A 32 3.45 11.68 -4.53
C THR A 32 3.88 10.80 -3.36
N ALA A 33 2.93 10.09 -2.74
CA ALA A 33 3.24 9.19 -1.63
C ALA A 33 4.09 8.00 -2.08
N CYS A 34 3.70 7.34 -3.18
CA CYS A 34 4.40 6.16 -3.70
C CYS A 34 5.80 6.48 -4.24
N ASP A 35 6.06 7.69 -4.73
CA ASP A 35 7.39 8.08 -5.23
C ASP A 35 8.48 8.11 -4.15
N ARG A 36 8.07 8.21 -2.88
CA ARG A 36 8.97 8.13 -1.72
C ARG A 36 9.22 6.70 -1.25
N THR A 37 8.51 5.71 -1.80
CA THR A 37 8.67 4.29 -1.44
C THR A 37 9.73 3.63 -2.30
N LEU A 38 10.40 2.61 -1.75
CA LEU A 38 11.28 1.74 -2.53
C LEU A 38 10.50 0.88 -3.54
N TYR A 39 9.23 0.59 -3.26
CA TYR A 39 8.38 -0.31 -4.05
C TYR A 39 7.27 0.46 -4.77
N LYS A 40 7.67 1.41 -5.62
CA LYS A 40 6.77 2.38 -6.29
C LYS A 40 5.63 1.70 -7.05
N ASP A 41 5.96 0.70 -7.87
CA ASP A 41 4.98 0.02 -8.72
C ASP A 41 3.96 -0.78 -7.90
N LEU A 42 4.45 -1.51 -6.89
CA LEU A 42 3.59 -2.24 -5.98
C LEU A 42 2.68 -1.28 -5.20
N CYS A 43 3.23 -0.19 -4.71
CA CYS A 43 2.49 0.86 -4.00
C CYS A 43 1.33 1.38 -4.86
N ARG A 44 1.61 1.78 -6.10
CA ARG A 44 0.58 2.26 -7.03
C ARG A 44 -0.44 1.17 -7.35
N ALA A 45 0.02 -0.04 -7.66
CA ALA A 45 -0.87 -1.16 -7.99
C ALA A 45 -1.85 -1.48 -6.85
N VAL A 46 -1.37 -1.48 -5.60
CA VAL A 46 -2.19 -1.76 -4.42
C VAL A 46 -3.19 -0.63 -4.15
N LEU A 47 -2.74 0.62 -4.20
CA LEU A 47 -3.59 1.77 -3.87
C LEU A 47 -4.62 2.06 -4.96
N LEU A 48 -4.25 1.99 -6.25
CA LEU A 48 -5.19 2.21 -7.35
C LEU A 48 -6.29 1.14 -7.41
N ASN A 49 -6.02 -0.08 -6.93
CA ASN A 49 -7.02 -1.15 -6.84
C ASN A 49 -7.97 -1.02 -5.64
N HIS A 50 -7.76 -0.05 -4.74
CA HIS A 50 -8.60 0.11 -3.56
C HIS A 50 -9.48 1.37 -3.64
N PRO A 51 -10.83 1.26 -3.62
CA PRO A 51 -11.73 2.40 -3.80
C PRO A 51 -11.46 3.57 -2.84
N LYS A 52 -11.22 3.27 -1.55
CA LYS A 52 -10.93 4.31 -0.54
C LYS A 52 -9.58 5.02 -0.71
N ALA A 53 -8.61 4.38 -1.37
CA ALA A 53 -7.31 5.01 -1.63
C ALA A 53 -7.42 5.97 -2.81
N ARG A 54 -8.19 5.59 -3.86
CA ARG A 54 -8.41 6.45 -5.03
C ARG A 54 -9.06 7.80 -4.70
N THR A 55 -9.90 7.86 -3.69
CA THR A 55 -10.57 9.10 -3.24
C THR A 55 -9.94 9.66 -1.96
N ALA A 56 -8.72 9.25 -1.63
CA ALA A 56 -8.08 9.68 -0.39
C ALA A 56 -7.50 11.09 -0.56
N THR A 57 -7.85 11.99 0.36
CA THR A 57 -7.22 13.31 0.49
C THR A 57 -6.11 13.34 1.55
N GLU A 58 -5.96 12.27 2.31
CA GLU A 58 -5.07 12.18 3.48
C GLU A 58 -4.13 10.97 3.39
N LEU A 59 -2.84 11.18 3.63
CA LEU A 59 -1.83 10.10 3.60
C LEU A 59 -2.16 8.96 4.58
N ARG A 60 -2.81 9.28 5.71
CA ARG A 60 -3.28 8.29 6.70
C ARG A 60 -4.26 7.27 6.10
N VAL A 61 -5.07 7.67 5.12
CA VAL A 61 -5.97 6.74 4.43
C VAL A 61 -5.17 5.77 3.55
N LEU A 62 -4.13 6.25 2.87
CA LEU A 62 -3.22 5.40 2.08
C LEU A 62 -2.46 4.41 2.99
N ALA A 63 -1.94 4.88 4.14
CA ALA A 63 -1.31 4.03 5.16
C ALA A 63 -2.23 2.92 5.67
N ARG A 64 -3.51 3.25 5.93
CA ARG A 64 -4.51 2.26 6.32
C ARG A 64 -4.74 1.21 5.23
N VAL A 65 -4.77 1.61 3.96
CA VAL A 65 -4.94 0.68 2.84
C VAL A 65 -3.71 -0.21 2.70
N ALA A 66 -2.49 0.35 2.75
CA ALA A 66 -1.26 -0.44 2.72
C ALA A 66 -1.21 -1.49 3.86
N LEU A 67 -1.56 -1.11 5.10
CA LEU A 67 -1.69 -2.04 6.22
C LEU A 67 -2.70 -3.17 5.96
N LYS A 68 -3.82 -2.86 5.27
CA LYS A 68 -4.83 -3.88 4.92
C LYS A 68 -4.27 -4.90 3.95
N TYR A 69 -3.51 -4.47 2.95
CA TYR A 69 -2.86 -5.41 2.02
C TYR A 69 -1.76 -6.21 2.72
N ALA A 70 -0.98 -5.60 3.63
CA ALA A 70 -0.01 -6.33 4.45
C ALA A 70 -0.70 -7.44 5.27
N ALA A 71 -1.83 -7.12 5.93
CA ALA A 71 -2.62 -8.10 6.67
C ALA A 71 -3.13 -9.26 5.79
N ILE A 72 -3.60 -8.95 4.57
CA ILE A 72 -4.05 -9.96 3.59
C ILE A 72 -2.87 -10.87 3.20
N SER A 73 -1.71 -10.30 2.91
CA SER A 73 -0.50 -11.05 2.55
C SER A 73 -0.04 -11.96 3.68
N ALA A 74 -0.01 -11.47 4.93
CA ALA A 74 0.33 -12.26 6.10
C ALA A 74 -0.61 -13.46 6.28
N LYS A 75 -1.93 -13.23 6.14
CA LYS A 75 -2.93 -14.30 6.25
C LYS A 75 -2.82 -15.33 5.14
N GLN A 76 -2.49 -14.90 3.93
CA GLN A 76 -2.24 -15.78 2.80
C GLN A 76 -1.06 -16.71 3.08
N VAL A 77 0.07 -16.19 3.58
CA VAL A 77 1.22 -17.02 3.95
C VAL A 77 0.86 -18.00 5.05
N GLU A 78 0.25 -17.54 6.14
CA GLU A 78 -0.18 -18.41 7.25
C GLU A 78 -1.04 -19.58 6.75
N THR A 79 -1.98 -19.28 5.85
CA THR A 79 -2.88 -20.28 5.25
C THR A 79 -2.14 -21.24 4.32
N GLN A 80 -1.18 -20.76 3.54
CA GLN A 80 -0.36 -21.60 2.67
C GLN A 80 0.45 -22.60 3.50
N ILE A 81 1.07 -22.16 4.60
CA ILE A 81 1.83 -23.02 5.50
C ILE A 81 0.94 -24.07 6.14
N ARG A 82 -0.22 -23.68 6.70
CA ARG A 82 -1.17 -24.61 7.34
C ARG A 82 -1.69 -25.71 6.41
N LYS A 83 -1.64 -25.51 5.09
CA LYS A 83 -2.07 -26.51 4.10
C LYS A 83 -0.99 -27.55 3.78
N LEU A 84 0.25 -27.34 4.22
CA LEU A 84 1.35 -28.28 4.02
C LEU A 84 1.22 -29.41 5.05
N LYS A 85 0.87 -30.62 4.59
CA LYS A 85 0.66 -31.79 5.46
C LYS A 85 1.93 -32.25 6.17
N ASP A 86 3.08 -32.15 5.49
CA ASP A 86 4.39 -32.61 5.97
C ASP A 86 5.41 -31.47 6.03
N ALA A 87 4.96 -30.31 6.54
CA ALA A 87 5.83 -29.16 6.75
C ALA A 87 6.94 -29.49 7.78
N PRO A 88 8.24 -29.28 7.44
CA PRO A 88 9.32 -29.29 8.42
C PRO A 88 9.05 -28.33 9.59
N ALA A 89 9.71 -28.56 10.72
CA ALA A 89 9.56 -27.72 11.92
C ALA A 89 9.73 -26.22 11.61
N ALA A 90 10.74 -25.84 10.81
CA ALA A 90 10.94 -24.45 10.39
C ALA A 90 9.73 -23.81 9.68
N LEU A 91 8.97 -24.60 8.91
CA LEU A 91 7.72 -24.12 8.30
C LEU A 91 6.64 -23.90 9.35
N LYS A 92 6.55 -24.75 10.38
CA LYS A 92 5.59 -24.58 11.48
C LYS A 92 5.92 -23.33 12.31
N ASP A 93 7.18 -23.14 12.66
CA ASP A 93 7.66 -21.94 13.36
C ASP A 93 7.38 -20.69 12.54
N CYS A 94 7.52 -20.77 11.22
CA CYS A 94 7.12 -19.69 10.33
C CYS A 94 5.62 -19.35 10.42
N ALA A 95 4.72 -20.33 10.55
CA ALA A 95 3.29 -20.04 10.74
C ALA A 95 3.04 -19.22 12.01
N GLU A 96 3.76 -19.50 13.09
CA GLU A 96 3.68 -18.76 14.35
C GLU A 96 4.23 -17.33 14.22
N ASN A 97 5.32 -17.16 13.46
CA ASN A 97 5.84 -15.84 13.11
C ASN A 97 4.83 -15.02 12.30
N PHE A 98 4.14 -15.63 11.33
CA PHE A 98 3.08 -14.94 10.56
C PHE A 98 1.82 -14.65 11.39
N GLN A 99 1.51 -15.49 12.38
CA GLN A 99 0.46 -15.21 13.35
C GLN A 99 0.82 -13.98 14.20
N SER A 100 2.06 -13.91 14.68
CA SER A 100 2.60 -12.76 15.42
C SER A 100 2.62 -11.49 14.56
N ALA A 101 3.07 -11.59 13.31
CA ALA A 101 3.03 -10.52 12.34
C ALA A 101 1.60 -9.99 12.14
N THR A 102 0.61 -10.88 12.01
CA THR A 102 -0.81 -10.50 11.89
C THR A 102 -1.30 -9.72 13.11
N GLN A 103 -0.89 -10.12 14.32
CA GLN A 103 -1.20 -9.42 15.56
C GLN A 103 -0.56 -8.03 15.61
N GLN A 104 0.70 -7.90 15.22
CA GLN A 104 1.43 -6.63 15.17
C GLN A 104 0.85 -5.67 14.11
N ILE A 105 0.40 -6.18 12.95
CA ILE A 105 -0.35 -5.39 11.97
C ILE A 105 -1.70 -4.93 12.54
N SER A 106 -2.38 -5.77 13.34
CA SER A 106 -3.60 -5.36 14.06
C SER A 106 -3.34 -4.24 15.07
N TYR A 107 -2.24 -4.29 15.81
CA TYR A 107 -1.82 -3.20 16.69
C TYR A 107 -1.50 -1.92 15.91
N SER A 108 -0.87 -2.05 14.74
CA SER A 108 -0.58 -0.94 13.84
C SER A 108 -1.86 -0.23 13.37
N PHE A 109 -2.96 -0.95 13.13
CA PHE A 109 -4.25 -0.32 12.84
C PHE A 109 -4.79 0.53 14.01
N LYS A 110 -4.62 0.06 15.25
CA LYS A 110 -5.02 0.81 16.45
C LYS A 110 -4.17 2.05 16.62
N ALA A 111 -2.85 1.91 16.48
CA ALA A 111 -1.88 2.99 16.53
C ALA A 111 -2.14 4.05 15.44
N LEU A 112 -2.49 3.65 14.22
CA LEU A 112 -2.87 4.57 13.15
C LEU A 112 -4.11 5.39 13.49
N LYS A 113 -5.08 4.79 14.21
CA LYS A 113 -6.29 5.50 14.67
C LYS A 113 -5.95 6.53 15.75
N SER A 114 -5.06 6.21 16.68
CA SER A 114 -4.59 7.12 17.73
C SER A 114 -3.50 8.10 17.27
N LYS A 115 -3.07 8.02 16.00
CA LYS A 115 -1.94 8.78 15.43
C LYS A 115 -0.60 8.49 16.14
N SER A 116 -0.46 7.32 16.76
CA SER A 116 0.77 6.84 17.38
C SER A 116 1.71 6.27 16.30
N TYR A 117 2.23 7.10 15.40
CA TYR A 117 2.99 6.62 14.25
C TYR A 117 4.31 5.94 14.62
N GLY A 118 4.95 6.35 15.73
CA GLY A 118 6.10 5.64 16.30
C GLY A 118 5.80 4.19 16.67
N ASP A 119 4.64 3.91 17.27
CA ASP A 119 4.23 2.55 17.61
C ASP A 119 4.02 1.69 16.35
N ILE A 120 3.52 2.30 15.25
CA ILE A 120 3.38 1.57 13.98
C ILE A 120 4.75 1.15 13.47
N ASN A 121 5.75 2.03 13.54
CA ASN A 121 7.11 1.69 13.11
C ASN A 121 7.66 0.51 13.92
N ILE A 122 7.44 0.48 15.23
CA ILE A 122 7.84 -0.64 16.10
C ILE A 122 7.14 -1.92 15.67
N TRP A 123 5.81 -1.91 15.58
CA TRP A 123 5.04 -3.13 15.29
C TRP A 123 5.26 -3.65 13.88
N VAL A 124 5.31 -2.78 12.87
CA VAL A 124 5.56 -3.18 11.48
C VAL A 124 6.98 -3.71 11.30
N SER A 125 7.98 -3.08 11.94
CA SER A 125 9.37 -3.58 11.87
C SER A 125 9.51 -4.94 12.56
N ALA A 126 8.89 -5.12 13.72
CA ALA A 126 8.86 -6.42 14.41
C ALA A 126 8.20 -7.51 13.55
N ALA A 127 7.15 -7.16 12.78
CA ALA A 127 6.48 -8.07 11.88
C ALA A 127 7.36 -8.49 10.71
N MET A 128 8.14 -7.57 10.15
CA MET A 128 9.12 -7.87 9.11
C MET A 128 10.22 -8.80 9.66
N THR A 129 10.78 -8.50 10.84
CA THR A 129 11.84 -9.34 11.45
C THR A 129 11.38 -10.78 11.65
N GLY A 130 10.15 -11.02 12.14
CA GLY A 130 9.63 -12.37 12.30
C GLY A 130 9.51 -13.14 10.97
N VAL A 131 9.19 -12.44 9.89
CA VAL A 131 9.08 -13.03 8.54
C VAL A 131 10.46 -13.28 7.92
N ASP A 132 11.42 -12.39 8.13
CA ASP A 132 12.80 -12.56 7.63
C ASP A 132 13.44 -13.82 8.23
N SER A 133 13.27 -14.05 9.53
CA SER A 133 13.72 -15.29 10.20
C SER A 133 13.07 -16.56 9.62
N CYS A 134 11.84 -16.44 9.10
CA CYS A 134 11.17 -17.52 8.41
C CYS A 134 11.78 -17.78 7.01
N GLU A 135 12.11 -16.73 6.25
CA GLU A 135 12.79 -16.86 4.95
C GLU A 135 14.19 -17.47 5.09
N GLU A 136 14.95 -17.08 6.11
CA GLU A 136 16.27 -17.65 6.43
C GLU A 136 16.20 -19.16 6.68
N GLY A 137 15.24 -19.61 7.51
CA GLY A 137 15.03 -21.03 7.77
C GLY A 137 14.68 -21.85 6.53
N PHE A 138 14.04 -21.28 5.50
CA PHE A 138 13.78 -21.99 4.24
C PHE A 138 14.99 -22.08 3.33
N ASN A 139 15.80 -21.02 3.29
CA ASN A 139 17.02 -21.01 2.49
C ASN A 139 17.97 -22.13 2.97
N GLU A 140 18.02 -22.37 4.28
CA GLU A 140 18.77 -23.50 4.86
C GLU A 140 18.23 -24.87 4.41
N LEU A 141 16.92 -25.01 4.26
CA LEU A 141 16.27 -26.23 3.78
C LEU A 141 16.42 -26.48 2.27
N LYS A 142 17.01 -25.55 1.51
CA LYS A 142 17.20 -25.61 0.03
C LYS A 142 15.94 -26.03 -0.72
N SER A 143 14.77 -25.71 -0.18
CA SER A 143 13.47 -26.20 -0.66
C SER A 143 12.62 -25.05 -1.14
N ASN A 144 12.04 -25.19 -2.33
CA ASN A 144 11.20 -24.14 -2.91
C ASN A 144 9.77 -24.25 -2.36
N TYR A 145 9.47 -23.52 -1.29
CA TYR A 145 8.13 -23.48 -0.72
C TYR A 145 7.26 -22.40 -1.37
N PRO A 146 5.94 -22.65 -1.54
CA PRO A 146 5.02 -21.73 -2.22
C PRO A 146 4.68 -20.44 -1.44
N ILE A 147 5.55 -20.04 -0.51
CA ILE A 147 5.36 -18.92 0.42
C ILE A 147 6.38 -17.80 0.25
N ALA A 148 7.51 -18.03 -0.43
CA ALA A 148 8.55 -17.02 -0.64
C ALA A 148 8.01 -15.76 -1.34
N LYS A 149 7.18 -15.94 -2.38
CA LYS A 149 6.55 -14.83 -3.09
C LYS A 149 5.63 -14.01 -2.19
N SER A 150 4.82 -14.69 -1.37
CA SER A 150 3.85 -14.06 -0.47
C SER A 150 4.53 -13.39 0.74
N SER A 151 5.66 -13.93 1.20
CA SER A 151 6.50 -13.37 2.28
C SER A 151 7.22 -12.11 1.80
N LYS A 152 7.83 -12.16 0.61
CA LYS A 152 8.37 -10.98 -0.06
C LYS A 152 7.31 -9.90 -0.25
N MET A 153 6.13 -10.26 -0.74
CA MET A 153 5.02 -9.32 -0.90
C MET A 153 4.64 -8.65 0.43
N PHE A 154 4.57 -9.42 1.51
CA PHE A 154 4.31 -8.90 2.86
C PHE A 154 5.36 -7.87 3.28
N ASN A 155 6.65 -8.20 3.17
CA ASN A 155 7.74 -7.30 3.53
C ASN A 155 7.75 -6.01 2.69
N GLN A 156 7.46 -6.11 1.39
CA GLN A 156 7.36 -4.94 0.52
C GLN A 156 6.18 -4.03 0.93
N LEU A 157 5.04 -4.61 1.30
CA LEU A 157 3.88 -3.86 1.79
C LEU A 157 4.16 -3.20 3.15
N CYS A 158 4.84 -3.90 4.07
CA CYS A 158 5.29 -3.34 5.34
C CYS A 158 6.25 -2.15 5.13
N SER A 159 7.19 -2.26 4.19
CA SER A 159 8.09 -1.15 3.84
C SER A 159 7.33 0.08 3.29
N ILE A 160 6.27 -0.13 2.48
CA ILE A 160 5.38 0.95 2.04
C ILE A 160 4.67 1.59 3.25
N VAL A 161 4.16 0.78 4.19
CA VAL A 161 3.53 1.27 5.42
C VAL A 161 4.51 2.15 6.21
N LEU A 162 5.72 1.67 6.48
CA LEU A 162 6.76 2.42 7.19
C LEU A 162 7.07 3.75 6.51
N THR A 163 7.15 3.75 5.18
CA THR A 163 7.39 4.98 4.40
C THR A 163 6.27 6.00 4.61
N PHE A 164 5.01 5.57 4.62
CA PHE A 164 3.88 6.47 4.83
C PHE A 164 3.78 6.95 6.28
N THR A 165 4.05 6.08 7.26
CA THR A 165 3.99 6.45 8.68
C THR A 165 5.14 7.36 9.08
N ASN A 166 6.33 7.18 8.51
CA ASN A 166 7.45 8.10 8.70
C ASN A 166 7.14 9.50 8.18
N GLN A 167 6.48 9.61 7.02
CA GLN A 167 6.01 10.89 6.51
C GLN A 167 4.96 11.54 7.42
N LEU A 168 4.06 10.74 8.00
CA LEU A 168 3.05 11.21 8.95
C LEU A 168 3.65 11.63 10.31
N ASN A 169 4.81 11.10 10.69
CA ASN A 169 5.48 11.40 11.96
C ASN A 169 6.38 12.64 11.88
N GLY A 170 6.79 13.04 10.68
CA GLY A 170 7.60 14.25 10.43
C GLY A 170 6.78 15.54 10.27
N HIS A 171 5.47 15.47 10.45
CA HIS A 171 4.51 16.58 10.39
C HIS A 171 3.70 16.65 11.68
#